data_AF-H0XU43-F1
#
_entry.id   AF-H0XU43-F1
#
_cell.length_a   1.000
_cell.length_b   1.000
_cell.length_c   1.000
_cell.angle_alpha   90.00
_cell.angle_beta   90.00
_cell.angle_gamma   90.00
#
_symmetry.space_group_name_H-M   'P 1'
#
loop_
_entity.id
_entity.type
_entity.pdbx_description
1 polymer ?
#
loop_
_entity_poly.entity_id
_entity_poly.type
_entity_poly.pdbx_seq_one_letter_code
_entity_poly.pdbx_strand_id
1 'polypeptide(L)'
;MRNNTVTTFILLGLTDNRQLQVLVFIFLFLTYVLSITGNMTIVSLILVDSHLKTAMYYFLKNFAFLEISFTSACIPRYLYNIATGDKMITYNACASQVFFTDLFGVTEFFLLAAMSYDRYVAICKPLHYVTIMSNTFCRRLVFCCWVAGLFIVIPPLSLGLNLEFCDSNTIDHFICDASPVLKISCSNTWFMEQTVIICAVLTLMITLMCVILSYIYIIKTILGFSSSQQKKKAFSTCSSHMIVVSITYGSCIFIYIKPSAKEEVAINKGVTVLTTSIAPMLNPFIYTLRNKQVKQAFNDSIKKILIFSRN
;
A
#
# COMPACT_ATOMS: atom_id res chain seq x y z
N MET A 1 -33.92 25.70 10.23
CA MET A 1 -32.79 24.76 10.06
C MET A 1 -32.52 24.66 8.56
N ARG A 2 -31.39 25.17 8.09
CA ARG A 2 -31.08 25.26 6.65
C ARG A 2 -30.48 23.92 6.25
N ASN A 3 -31.27 23.09 5.58
CA ASN A 3 -30.86 21.77 5.09
C ASN A 3 -29.97 21.96 3.84
N ASN A 4 -28.76 22.49 4.03
CA ASN A 4 -27.77 22.60 2.96
C ASN A 4 -26.99 21.30 2.93
N THR A 5 -27.47 20.31 2.16
CA THR A 5 -26.67 19.13 1.82
C THR A 5 -25.38 19.61 1.15
N VAL A 6 -24.24 19.50 1.85
CA VAL A 6 -22.92 19.82 1.30
C VAL A 6 -22.60 18.79 0.23
N THR A 7 -22.57 19.22 -1.03
CA THR A 7 -22.30 18.36 -2.19
C THR A 7 -20.83 18.36 -2.60
N THR A 8 -20.05 19.33 -2.10
CA THR A 8 -18.65 19.56 -2.46
C THR A 8 -17.80 19.92 -1.26
N PHE A 9 -16.60 19.35 -1.20
CA PHE A 9 -15.56 19.64 -0.21
C PHE A 9 -14.37 20.37 -0.82
N ILE A 10 -13.62 21.08 0.01
CA ILE A 10 -12.40 21.80 -0.35
C ILE A 10 -11.22 21.11 0.34
N LEU A 11 -10.27 20.59 -0.44
CA LEU A 11 -9.04 19.97 0.07
C LEU A 11 -7.97 21.05 0.31
N LEU A 12 -7.54 21.25 1.56
CA LEU A 12 -6.56 22.29 1.91
C LEU A 12 -5.16 22.01 1.34
N GLY A 13 -4.78 20.74 1.21
CA GLY A 13 -3.49 20.34 0.67
C GLY A 13 -2.35 20.31 1.71
N LEU A 14 -1.11 20.30 1.22
CA LEU A 14 0.11 20.24 2.03
C LEU A 14 0.68 21.62 2.39
N THR A 15 0.49 22.64 1.55
CA THR A 15 1.03 23.98 1.76
C THR A 15 0.30 25.04 0.94
N ASP A 16 0.23 26.26 1.47
CA ASP A 16 -0.30 27.44 0.77
C ASP A 16 0.80 28.29 0.10
N ASN A 17 2.07 27.97 0.33
CA ASN A 17 3.18 28.68 -0.32
C ASN A 17 3.33 28.20 -1.77
N ARG A 18 3.13 29.11 -2.74
CA ARG A 18 3.18 28.83 -4.17
C ARG A 18 4.51 28.23 -4.65
N GLN A 19 5.65 28.67 -4.11
CA GLN A 19 6.95 28.10 -4.48
C GLN A 19 7.08 26.66 -3.98
N LEU A 20 6.62 26.39 -2.76
CA LEU A 20 6.63 25.04 -2.20
C LEU A 20 5.63 24.11 -2.90
N GLN A 21 4.47 24.62 -3.34
CA GLN A 21 3.51 23.86 -4.16
C GLN A 21 4.13 23.37 -5.47
N VAL A 22 4.95 24.19 -6.15
CA VAL A 22 5.66 23.77 -7.37
C VAL A 22 6.65 22.65 -7.07
N LEU A 23 7.42 22.75 -5.98
CA LEU A 23 8.34 21.69 -5.56
C LEU A 23 7.60 20.39 -5.22
N VAL A 24 6.50 20.50 -4.48
CA VAL A 24 5.63 19.37 -4.15
C VAL A 24 5.05 18.73 -5.40
N PHE A 25 4.59 19.53 -6.38
CA PHE A 25 4.07 19.03 -7.65
C PHE A 25 5.12 18.22 -8.40
N ILE A 26 6.33 18.77 -8.57
CA ILE A 26 7.43 18.10 -9.27
C ILE A 26 7.77 16.78 -8.54
N PHE A 27 7.89 16.82 -7.22
CA PHE A 27 8.19 15.65 -6.41
C PHE A 27 7.13 14.55 -6.55
N LEU A 28 5.86 14.90 -6.36
CA LEU A 28 4.74 13.96 -6.45
C LEU A 28 4.56 13.40 -7.87
N PHE A 29 4.77 14.24 -8.89
CA PHE A 29 4.71 13.81 -10.28
C PHE A 29 5.81 12.79 -10.61
N LEU A 30 7.06 13.09 -10.23
CA LEU A 30 8.19 12.19 -10.46
C LEU A 30 8.01 10.86 -9.72
N THR A 31 7.65 10.92 -8.43
CA THR A 31 7.40 9.70 -7.64
C THR A 31 6.24 8.89 -8.17
N TYR A 32 5.15 9.52 -8.63
CA TYR A 32 4.04 8.85 -9.30
C TYR A 32 4.49 8.11 -10.55
N VAL A 33 5.17 8.80 -11.48
CA VAL A 33 5.63 8.19 -12.74
C VAL A 33 6.60 7.03 -12.47
N LEU A 34 7.52 7.19 -11.51
CA LEU A 34 8.46 6.13 -11.11
C LEU A 34 7.75 4.93 -10.49
N SER A 35 6.77 5.16 -9.59
CA SER A 35 5.97 4.11 -8.98
C SER A 35 5.20 3.31 -10.03
N ILE A 36 4.47 4.00 -10.91
CA ILE A 36 3.67 3.35 -11.96
C ILE A 36 4.58 2.57 -12.91
N THR A 37 5.65 3.19 -13.41
CA THR A 37 6.57 2.55 -14.36
C THR A 37 7.28 1.35 -13.72
N GLY A 38 7.75 1.50 -12.47
CA GLY A 38 8.44 0.43 -11.75
C GLY A 38 7.54 -0.78 -11.49
N ASN A 39 6.33 -0.56 -10.99
CA ASN A 39 5.36 -1.62 -10.74
C ASN A 39 4.84 -2.26 -12.04
N MET A 40 4.61 -1.48 -13.10
CA MET A 40 4.24 -2.01 -14.43
C MET A 40 5.35 -2.87 -15.02
N THR A 41 6.62 -2.49 -14.81
CA THR A 41 7.78 -3.29 -15.21
C THR A 41 7.80 -4.63 -14.49
N ILE A 42 7.53 -4.65 -13.18
CA ILE A 42 7.42 -5.90 -12.40
C ILE A 42 6.34 -6.81 -12.96
N VAL A 43 5.14 -6.27 -13.17
CA VAL A 43 4.02 -7.04 -13.74
C VAL A 43 4.40 -7.61 -15.11
N SER A 44 4.98 -6.78 -15.97
CA SER A 44 5.39 -7.18 -17.33
C SER A 44 6.46 -8.28 -17.30
N LEU A 45 7.50 -8.14 -16.47
CA LEU A 45 8.57 -9.14 -16.34
C LEU A 45 8.02 -10.49 -15.89
N ILE A 46 7.11 -10.50 -14.91
CA ILE A 46 6.52 -11.73 -14.39
C ILE A 46 5.60 -12.41 -15.41
N LEU A 47 4.95 -11.63 -16.28
CA LEU A 47 4.11 -12.16 -17.36
C LEU A 47 4.94 -12.74 -18.51
N VAL A 48 6.07 -12.11 -18.84
CA VAL A 48 6.92 -12.49 -19.99
C VAL A 48 7.89 -13.63 -19.65
N ASP A 49 8.45 -13.64 -18.44
CA ASP A 49 9.47 -14.62 -18.05
C ASP A 49 8.86 -15.86 -17.37
N SER A 50 8.92 -17.00 -18.06
CA SER A 50 8.46 -18.28 -17.52
C SER A 50 9.22 -18.76 -16.28
N HIS A 51 10.46 -18.32 -16.07
CA HIS A 51 11.27 -18.67 -14.90
C HIS A 51 10.82 -17.94 -13.63
N LEU A 52 10.02 -16.87 -13.77
CA LEU A 52 9.44 -16.12 -12.65
C LEU A 52 8.06 -16.66 -12.23
N LYS A 53 7.65 -17.86 -12.65
CA LYS A 53 6.35 -18.47 -12.30
C LYS A 53 6.33 -19.15 -10.91
N THR A 54 6.94 -18.54 -9.89
CA THR A 54 6.89 -19.05 -8.51
C THR A 54 5.77 -18.36 -7.71
N ALA A 55 5.38 -18.96 -6.57
CA ALA A 55 4.35 -18.41 -5.69
C ALA A 55 4.65 -16.97 -5.23
N MET A 56 5.91 -16.69 -4.87
CA MET A 56 6.35 -15.33 -4.49
C MET A 56 6.08 -14.31 -5.58
N TYR A 57 6.42 -14.61 -6.83
CA TYR A 57 6.21 -13.68 -7.93
C TYR A 57 4.72 -13.52 -8.27
N TYR A 58 3.91 -14.56 -8.05
CA TYR A 58 2.45 -14.41 -8.11
C TYR A 58 1.94 -13.39 -7.08
N PHE A 59 2.40 -13.45 -5.83
CA PHE A 59 2.06 -12.44 -4.83
C PHE A 59 2.63 -11.06 -5.20
N LEU A 60 3.88 -10.98 -5.62
CA LEU A 60 4.54 -9.73 -6.01
C LEU A 60 3.83 -9.03 -7.17
N LYS A 61 3.31 -9.78 -8.14
CA LYS A 61 2.50 -9.23 -9.23
C LYS A 61 1.21 -8.58 -8.71
N ASN A 62 0.51 -9.24 -7.80
CA ASN A 62 -0.71 -8.70 -7.19
C ASN A 62 -0.41 -7.50 -6.29
N PHE A 63 0.70 -7.55 -5.55
CA PHE A 63 1.21 -6.45 -4.76
C PHE A 63 1.51 -5.23 -5.66
N ALA A 64 2.26 -5.41 -6.76
CA ALA A 64 2.54 -4.34 -7.71
C ALA A 64 1.28 -3.73 -8.35
N PHE A 65 0.28 -4.57 -8.66
CA PHE A 65 -1.03 -4.08 -9.14
C PHE A 65 -1.76 -3.25 -8.07
N LEU A 66 -1.71 -3.69 -6.82
CA LEU A 66 -2.29 -2.96 -5.69
C LEU A 66 -1.59 -1.61 -5.50
N GLU A 67 -0.26 -1.56 -5.53
CA GLU A 67 0.53 -0.33 -5.41
C GLU A 67 0.16 0.68 -6.51
N ILE A 68 0.07 0.23 -7.78
CA ILE A 68 -0.38 1.08 -8.90
C ILE A 68 -1.76 1.67 -8.62
N SER A 69 -2.68 0.84 -8.14
CA SER A 69 -4.06 1.22 -7.87
C SER A 69 -4.17 2.20 -6.71
N PHE A 70 -3.43 1.94 -5.62
CA PHE A 70 -3.35 2.79 -4.43
C PHE A 70 -2.75 4.16 -4.76
N THR A 71 -1.57 4.21 -5.39
CA THR A 71 -0.96 5.48 -5.78
C THR A 71 -1.85 6.26 -6.75
N SER A 72 -2.53 5.58 -7.69
CA SER A 72 -3.44 6.22 -8.65
C SER A 72 -4.75 6.71 -8.03
N ALA A 73 -5.21 6.11 -6.93
CA ALA A 73 -6.36 6.62 -6.19
C ALA A 73 -6.02 7.92 -5.43
N CYS A 74 -4.78 8.07 -4.96
CA CYS A 74 -4.36 9.19 -4.11
C CYS A 74 -3.79 10.38 -4.90
N ILE A 75 -2.73 10.15 -5.68
CA ILE A 75 -1.83 11.21 -6.15
C ILE A 75 -2.39 12.06 -7.30
N PRO A 76 -3.04 11.50 -8.34
CA PRO A 76 -3.50 12.27 -9.49
C PRO A 76 -4.43 13.42 -9.12
N ARG A 77 -5.32 13.21 -8.14
CA ARG A 77 -6.26 14.25 -7.70
C ARG A 77 -5.54 15.44 -7.09
N TYR A 78 -4.51 15.21 -6.29
CA TYR A 78 -3.77 16.30 -5.66
C TYR A 78 -2.87 17.03 -6.67
N LEU A 79 -2.27 16.31 -7.63
CA LEU A 79 -1.57 16.93 -8.75
C LEU A 79 -2.49 17.86 -9.56
N TYR A 80 -3.72 17.41 -9.85
CA TYR A 80 -4.74 18.23 -10.51
C TYR A 80 -5.06 19.50 -9.70
N ASN A 81 -5.25 19.37 -8.38
CA ASN A 81 -5.52 20.52 -7.51
C ASN A 81 -4.40 21.57 -7.57
N ILE A 82 -3.13 21.15 -7.56
CA ILE A 82 -1.99 22.09 -7.64
C ILE A 82 -1.90 22.73 -9.03
N ALA A 83 -2.12 21.96 -10.10
CA ALA A 83 -1.97 22.44 -11.47
C ALA A 83 -3.06 23.45 -11.88
N THR A 84 -4.31 23.21 -11.44
CA THR A 84 -5.47 24.02 -11.83
C THR A 84 -5.87 25.06 -10.79
N GLY A 85 -5.44 24.89 -9.54
CA GLY A 85 -5.94 25.65 -8.39
C GLY A 85 -7.34 25.21 -7.92
N ASP A 86 -7.99 24.27 -8.62
CA ASP A 86 -9.30 23.74 -8.25
C ASP A 86 -9.17 22.72 -7.10
N LYS A 87 -9.47 23.20 -5.89
CA LYS A 87 -9.44 22.40 -4.67
C LYS A 87 -10.76 21.64 -4.40
N MET A 88 -11.77 21.77 -5.26
CA MET A 88 -13.12 21.23 -4.99
C MET A 88 -13.27 19.77 -5.42
N ILE A 89 -13.75 18.93 -4.51
CA ILE A 89 -14.09 17.53 -4.76
C ILE A 89 -15.54 17.24 -4.36
N THR A 90 -16.30 16.57 -5.23
CA THR A 90 -17.67 16.17 -4.90
C THR A 90 -17.68 15.09 -3.81
N TYR A 91 -18.77 15.01 -3.04
CA TYR A 91 -18.95 13.95 -2.04
C TYR A 91 -18.73 12.54 -2.60
N ASN A 92 -19.34 12.21 -3.75
CA ASN A 92 -19.21 10.88 -4.36
C ASN A 92 -17.77 10.55 -4.78
N ALA A 93 -17.04 11.53 -5.32
CA ALA A 93 -15.63 11.35 -5.68
C ALA A 93 -14.76 11.17 -4.42
N CYS A 94 -15.05 11.90 -3.35
CA CYS A 94 -14.38 11.79 -2.06
C CYS A 94 -14.62 10.41 -1.42
N ALA A 95 -15.88 9.97 -1.36
CA ALA A 95 -16.26 8.65 -0.84
C ALA A 95 -15.64 7.51 -1.66
N SER A 96 -15.59 7.65 -2.99
CA SER A 96 -14.92 6.69 -3.87
C SER A 96 -13.40 6.65 -3.61
N GLN A 97 -12.76 7.81 -3.43
CA GLN A 97 -11.34 7.88 -3.11
C GLN A 97 -11.03 7.18 -1.77
N VAL A 98 -11.82 7.43 -0.73
CA VAL A 98 -11.68 6.77 0.58
C VAL A 98 -11.85 5.26 0.43
N PHE A 99 -12.92 4.80 -0.23
CA PHE A 99 -13.18 3.37 -0.43
C PHE A 99 -12.01 2.64 -1.09
N PHE A 100 -11.50 3.16 -2.21
CA PHE A 100 -10.41 2.51 -2.92
C PHE A 100 -9.09 2.58 -2.14
N THR A 101 -8.78 3.71 -1.52
CA THR A 101 -7.57 3.90 -0.72
C THR A 101 -7.54 2.92 0.45
N ASP A 102 -8.64 2.81 1.19
CA ASP A 102 -8.75 1.90 2.34
C ASP A 102 -8.75 0.43 1.90
N LEU A 103 -9.48 0.09 0.84
CA LEU A 103 -9.52 -1.27 0.31
C LEU A 103 -8.13 -1.75 -0.10
N PHE A 104 -7.39 -0.93 -0.83
CA PHE A 104 -6.04 -1.27 -1.25
C PHE A 104 -5.10 -1.32 -0.04
N GLY A 105 -5.12 -0.33 0.85
CA GLY A 105 -4.27 -0.32 2.05
C GLY A 105 -4.49 -1.55 2.95
N VAL A 106 -5.74 -1.91 3.24
CA VAL A 106 -6.06 -3.12 4.02
C VAL A 106 -5.59 -4.39 3.30
N THR A 107 -5.83 -4.49 1.99
CA THR A 107 -5.41 -5.64 1.19
C THR A 107 -3.89 -5.77 1.13
N GLU A 108 -3.16 -4.65 1.16
CA GLU A 108 -1.69 -4.62 1.20
C GLU A 108 -1.16 -5.40 2.43
N PHE A 109 -1.70 -5.12 3.61
CA PHE A 109 -1.29 -5.79 4.86
C PHE A 109 -1.50 -7.31 4.80
N PHE A 110 -2.64 -7.76 4.28
CA PHE A 110 -2.91 -9.18 4.10
C PHE A 110 -1.96 -9.83 3.08
N LEU A 111 -1.63 -9.14 1.98
CA LEU A 111 -0.67 -9.63 1.00
C LEU A 111 0.75 -9.71 1.59
N LEU A 112 1.19 -8.72 2.36
CA LEU A 112 2.48 -8.76 3.07
C LEU A 112 2.56 -9.92 4.07
N ALA A 113 1.46 -10.22 4.77
CA ALA A 113 1.37 -11.40 5.62
C ALA A 113 1.44 -12.71 4.81
N ALA A 114 0.75 -12.79 3.67
CA ALA A 114 0.82 -13.95 2.78
C ALA A 114 2.22 -14.15 2.18
N MET A 115 2.91 -13.07 1.79
CA MET A 115 4.29 -13.10 1.33
C MET A 115 5.27 -13.54 2.43
N SER A 116 5.04 -13.11 3.68
CA SER A 116 5.80 -13.62 4.84
C SER A 116 5.61 -15.12 5.02
N TYR A 117 4.38 -15.61 4.86
CA TYR A 117 4.07 -17.02 4.94
C TYR A 117 4.74 -17.82 3.81
N ASP A 118 4.79 -17.30 2.58
CA ASP A 118 5.58 -17.87 1.48
C ASP A 118 7.05 -18.01 1.85
N ARG A 119 7.69 -16.95 2.38
CA ARG A 119 9.09 -16.99 2.83
C ARG A 119 9.29 -18.06 3.91
N TYR A 120 8.34 -18.17 4.85
CA TYR A 120 8.37 -19.18 5.91
C TYR A 120 8.36 -20.60 5.33
N VAL A 121 7.40 -20.92 4.46
CA VAL A 121 7.31 -22.28 3.89
C VAL A 121 8.54 -22.58 3.04
N ALA A 122 9.04 -21.61 2.27
CA ALA A 122 10.21 -21.78 1.42
C ALA A 122 11.49 -22.13 2.21
N ILE A 123 11.68 -21.54 3.39
CA ILE A 123 12.89 -21.72 4.21
C ILE A 123 12.73 -22.86 5.23
N CYS A 124 11.60 -22.90 5.93
CA CYS A 124 11.37 -23.84 7.03
C CYS A 124 10.88 -25.21 6.54
N LYS A 125 10.26 -25.29 5.35
CA LYS A 125 9.71 -26.54 4.80
C LYS A 125 10.03 -26.71 3.30
N PRO A 126 11.31 -26.68 2.89
CA PRO A 126 11.71 -26.65 1.49
C PRO A 126 11.20 -27.86 0.68
N LEU A 127 11.18 -29.06 1.28
CA LEU A 127 10.73 -30.29 0.61
C LEU A 127 9.22 -30.31 0.30
N HIS A 128 8.42 -29.59 1.10
CA HIS A 128 6.97 -29.52 0.92
C HIS A 128 6.51 -28.21 0.26
N TYR A 129 7.44 -27.33 -0.13
CA TYR A 129 7.12 -26.00 -0.65
C TYR A 129 6.17 -26.05 -1.83
N VAL A 130 6.47 -26.87 -2.85
CA VAL A 130 5.67 -26.94 -4.08
C VAL A 130 4.26 -27.47 -3.83
N THR A 131 4.10 -28.38 -2.86
CA THR A 131 2.80 -28.95 -2.49
C THR A 131 1.96 -27.96 -1.69
N ILE A 132 2.58 -27.24 -0.74
CA ILE A 132 1.89 -26.27 0.12
C ILE A 132 1.57 -24.99 -0.68
N MET A 133 2.59 -24.39 -1.32
CA MET A 133 2.48 -23.18 -2.14
C MET A 133 2.12 -23.50 -3.59
N SER A 134 1.08 -24.32 -3.76
CA SER A 134 0.53 -24.61 -5.09
C SER A 134 -0.15 -23.38 -5.69
N ASN A 135 -0.21 -23.29 -7.02
CA ASN A 135 -0.88 -22.19 -7.72
C ASN A 135 -2.33 -21.98 -7.26
N THR A 136 -3.05 -23.07 -7.00
CA THR A 136 -4.43 -23.02 -6.49
C THR A 136 -4.50 -22.41 -5.10
N PHE A 137 -3.57 -22.77 -4.22
CA PHE A 137 -3.49 -22.20 -2.88
C PHE A 137 -3.14 -20.71 -2.91
N CYS A 138 -2.12 -20.32 -3.69
CA CYS A 138 -1.76 -18.90 -3.85
C CYS A 138 -2.91 -18.05 -4.42
N ARG A 139 -3.64 -18.57 -5.41
CA ARG A 139 -4.81 -17.88 -5.97
C ARG A 139 -5.92 -17.71 -4.94
N ARG A 140 -6.21 -18.76 -4.15
CA ARG A 140 -7.18 -18.69 -3.05
C ARG A 140 -6.76 -17.70 -1.99
N LEU A 141 -5.48 -17.68 -1.59
CA LEU A 141 -4.97 -16.72 -0.62
C LEU A 141 -5.15 -15.27 -1.10
N VAL A 142 -4.75 -14.95 -2.34
CA VAL A 142 -4.95 -13.60 -2.89
C VAL A 142 -6.43 -13.23 -2.91
N PHE A 143 -7.30 -14.15 -3.35
CA PHE A 143 -8.75 -13.92 -3.31
C PHE A 143 -9.25 -13.63 -1.88
N CYS A 144 -8.81 -14.41 -0.89
CA CYS A 144 -9.15 -14.17 0.50
C CYS A 144 -8.64 -12.82 1.01
N CYS A 145 -7.46 -12.35 0.60
CA CYS A 145 -6.95 -11.02 0.97
C CYS A 145 -7.91 -9.91 0.49
N TRP A 146 -8.35 -9.96 -0.78
CA TRP A 146 -9.29 -8.99 -1.33
C TRP A 146 -10.67 -9.05 -0.65
N VAL A 147 -11.20 -10.25 -0.46
CA VAL A 147 -12.50 -10.45 0.19
C VAL A 147 -12.46 -9.97 1.65
N ALA A 148 -11.40 -10.27 2.39
CA ALA A 148 -11.21 -9.77 3.76
C ALA A 148 -11.14 -8.24 3.79
N GLY A 149 -10.39 -7.62 2.87
CA GLY A 149 -10.34 -6.17 2.72
C GLY A 149 -11.72 -5.54 2.46
N LEU A 150 -12.50 -6.12 1.56
CA LEU A 150 -13.88 -5.69 1.29
C LEU A 150 -14.76 -5.79 2.54
N PHE A 151 -14.72 -6.91 3.27
CA PHE A 151 -15.51 -7.08 4.49
C PHE A 151 -15.14 -6.10 5.60
N ILE A 152 -13.88 -5.65 5.65
CA ILE A 152 -13.41 -4.66 6.63
C ILE A 152 -13.86 -3.25 6.25
N VAL A 153 -13.84 -2.89 4.96
CA VAL A 153 -14.11 -1.52 4.50
C VAL A 153 -15.59 -1.23 4.28
N ILE A 154 -16.39 -2.22 3.85
CA ILE A 154 -17.81 -2.01 3.54
C ILE A 154 -18.63 -1.52 4.75
N PRO A 155 -18.50 -2.10 5.97
CA PRO A 155 -19.29 -1.65 7.12
C PRO A 155 -19.09 -0.17 7.49
N PRO A 156 -17.86 0.34 7.72
CA PRO A 156 -17.67 1.75 8.03
C PRO A 156 -18.09 2.66 6.86
N LEU A 157 -17.86 2.26 5.61
CA LEU A 157 -18.32 3.05 4.46
C LEU A 157 -19.84 3.15 4.38
N SER A 158 -20.55 2.05 4.64
CA SER A 158 -22.02 2.02 4.59
C SER A 158 -22.64 2.91 5.66
N LEU A 159 -22.00 3.01 6.83
CA LEU A 159 -22.39 3.94 7.88
C LEU A 159 -22.11 5.40 7.48
N GLY A 160 -21.04 5.64 6.69
CA GLY A 160 -20.66 6.96 6.19
C GLY A 160 -21.56 7.55 5.11
N LEU A 161 -22.39 6.73 4.44
CA LEU A 161 -23.32 7.17 3.40
C LEU A 161 -24.48 8.04 3.90
N ASN A 162 -24.82 7.94 5.19
CA ASN A 162 -25.94 8.66 5.80
C ASN A 162 -25.49 9.86 6.66
N LEU A 163 -24.25 10.32 6.49
CA LEU A 163 -23.72 11.44 7.27
C LEU A 163 -24.29 12.79 6.81
N GLU A 164 -24.71 13.60 7.77
CA GLU A 164 -25.06 15.00 7.55
C GLU A 164 -23.83 15.88 7.80
N PHE A 165 -23.47 16.70 6.81
CA PHE A 165 -22.36 17.64 6.90
C PHE A 165 -22.91 19.04 7.12
N CYS A 166 -22.54 19.70 8.22
CA CYS A 166 -23.05 21.03 8.52
C CYS A 166 -22.04 21.99 9.19
N ASP A 167 -20.84 21.53 9.53
CA ASP A 167 -19.86 22.31 10.31
C ASP A 167 -18.89 23.08 9.38
N SER A 168 -18.28 22.38 8.42
CA SER A 168 -17.45 22.99 7.38
C SER A 168 -17.41 22.11 6.13
N ASN A 169 -17.15 22.70 4.96
CA ASN A 169 -16.84 21.97 3.73
C ASN A 169 -15.33 21.81 3.51
N THR A 170 -14.48 22.21 4.46
CA THR A 170 -13.02 22.14 4.33
C THR A 170 -12.43 20.89 4.96
N ILE A 171 -11.72 20.10 4.17
CA ILE A 171 -10.95 18.94 4.63
C ILE A 171 -9.48 19.35 4.76
N ASP A 172 -8.93 19.27 5.98
CA ASP A 172 -7.52 19.59 6.25
C ASP A 172 -6.57 18.45 5.88
N HIS A 173 -6.65 18.04 4.61
CA HIS A 173 -5.85 16.97 4.04
C HIS A 173 -5.69 17.18 2.52
N PHE A 174 -4.73 16.50 1.91
CA PHE A 174 -4.47 16.61 0.47
C PHE A 174 -5.19 15.54 -0.37
N ILE A 175 -5.70 14.50 0.30
CA ILE A 175 -6.62 13.49 -0.22
C ILE A 175 -7.84 13.37 0.70
N CYS A 176 -8.93 12.81 0.21
CA CYS A 176 -10.03 12.39 1.07
C CYS A 176 -9.62 11.16 1.89
N ASP A 177 -9.73 11.29 3.21
CA ASP A 177 -9.46 10.25 4.19
C ASP A 177 -10.65 10.21 5.18
N ALA A 178 -10.91 9.05 5.79
CA ALA A 178 -12.04 8.84 6.68
C ALA A 178 -11.98 9.78 7.89
N SER A 179 -10.82 9.93 8.53
CA SER A 179 -10.70 10.73 9.77
C SER A 179 -11.02 12.22 9.56
N PRO A 180 -10.45 12.93 8.56
CA PRO A 180 -10.83 14.31 8.26
C PRO A 180 -12.29 14.49 7.82
N VAL A 181 -12.87 13.51 7.12
CA VAL A 181 -14.28 13.57 6.67
C VAL A 181 -15.24 13.41 7.86
N LEU A 182 -14.93 12.55 8.82
CA LEU A 182 -15.74 12.38 10.02
C LEU A 182 -15.70 13.63 10.92
N LYS A 183 -14.57 14.33 11.00
CA LYS A 183 -14.42 15.57 11.81
C LYS A 183 -15.32 16.74 11.36
N ILE A 184 -15.82 16.74 10.12
CA ILE A 184 -16.67 17.81 9.57
C ILE A 184 -18.17 17.44 9.53
N SER A 185 -18.52 16.23 10.00
CA SER A 185 -19.89 15.75 10.11
C SER A 185 -20.57 16.32 11.36
N CYS A 186 -21.86 16.58 11.25
CA CYS A 186 -22.72 16.98 12.37
C CYS A 186 -23.48 15.82 13.00
N SER A 187 -23.50 14.66 12.34
CA SER A 187 -24.01 13.43 12.93
C SER A 187 -23.06 12.89 14.00
N ASN A 188 -23.58 12.14 14.97
CA ASN A 188 -22.73 11.45 15.97
C ASN A 188 -21.87 10.37 15.28
N THR A 189 -20.59 10.67 15.06
CA THR A 189 -19.61 9.79 14.39
C THR A 189 -18.95 8.78 15.33
N TRP A 190 -19.20 8.86 16.64
CA TRP A 190 -18.46 8.08 17.63
C TRP A 190 -18.44 6.58 17.35
N PHE A 191 -19.62 5.99 17.06
CA PHE A 191 -19.71 4.56 16.74
C PHE A 191 -18.92 4.18 15.47
N MET A 192 -18.93 5.06 14.47
CA MET A 192 -18.18 4.86 13.23
C MET A 192 -16.68 4.95 13.46
N GLU A 193 -16.22 5.97 14.19
CA GLU A 193 -14.81 6.15 14.55
C GLU A 193 -14.29 4.96 15.33
N GLN A 194 -15.03 4.48 16.34
CA GLN A 194 -14.66 3.29 17.08
C GLN A 194 -14.60 2.04 16.19
N THR A 195 -15.57 1.88 15.27
CA THR A 195 -15.57 0.77 14.31
C THR A 195 -14.32 0.81 13.42
N VAL A 196 -13.98 1.97 12.86
CA VAL A 196 -12.78 2.16 12.02
C VAL A 196 -11.51 1.84 12.81
N ILE A 197 -11.37 2.38 14.03
CA ILE A 197 -10.20 2.15 14.88
C ILE A 197 -10.06 0.66 15.23
N ILE A 198 -11.15 0.01 15.64
CA ILE A 198 -11.15 -1.42 15.98
C ILE A 198 -10.77 -2.26 14.76
N CYS A 199 -11.37 -1.99 13.60
CA CYS A 199 -11.04 -2.67 12.35
C CYS A 199 -9.56 -2.49 11.96
N ALA A 200 -9.04 -1.27 12.04
CA ALA A 200 -7.65 -0.96 11.73
C ALA A 200 -6.68 -1.67 12.69
N VAL A 201 -6.90 -1.57 14.00
CA VAL A 201 -6.04 -2.18 15.02
C VAL A 201 -6.08 -3.71 14.91
N LEU A 202 -7.26 -4.32 14.77
CA LEU A 202 -7.37 -5.78 14.62
C LEU A 202 -6.65 -6.26 13.35
N THR A 203 -6.85 -5.57 12.23
CA THR A 203 -6.18 -5.90 10.96
C THR A 203 -4.67 -5.81 11.10
N LEU A 204 -4.16 -4.70 11.64
CA LEU A 204 -2.73 -4.50 11.86
C LEU A 204 -2.15 -5.55 12.80
N MET A 205 -2.81 -5.84 13.92
CA MET A 205 -2.32 -6.81 14.91
C MET A 205 -2.31 -8.24 14.36
N ILE A 206 -3.38 -8.65 13.67
CA ILE A 206 -3.47 -10.01 13.08
C ILE A 206 -2.39 -10.18 12.01
N THR A 207 -2.27 -9.24 11.08
CA THR A 207 -1.30 -9.32 9.98
C THR A 207 0.14 -9.21 10.49
N LEU A 208 0.42 -8.31 11.43
CA LEU A 208 1.73 -8.18 12.06
C LEU A 208 2.11 -9.43 12.85
N MET A 209 1.18 -10.05 13.58
CA MET A 209 1.41 -11.31 14.28
C MET A 209 1.80 -12.41 13.28
N CYS A 210 1.09 -12.54 12.16
CA CYS A 210 1.45 -13.50 11.11
C CYS A 210 2.87 -13.28 10.55
N VAL A 211 3.24 -12.02 10.33
CA VAL A 211 4.59 -11.63 9.88
C VAL A 211 5.63 -12.00 10.93
N ILE A 212 5.46 -11.54 12.17
CA ILE A 212 6.40 -11.79 13.27
C ILE A 212 6.60 -13.28 13.50
N LEU A 213 5.51 -14.06 13.60
CA LEU A 213 5.61 -15.50 13.79
C LEU A 213 6.37 -16.18 12.64
N SER A 214 6.05 -15.84 11.40
CA SER A 214 6.75 -16.36 10.22
C SER A 214 8.26 -16.08 10.31
N TYR A 215 8.65 -14.87 10.68
CA TYR A 215 10.05 -14.47 10.75
C TYR A 215 10.79 -15.01 11.98
N ILE A 216 10.12 -15.21 13.11
CA ILE A 216 10.69 -15.94 14.26
C ILE A 216 11.08 -17.35 13.84
N TYR A 217 10.18 -18.07 13.15
CA TYR A 217 10.50 -19.42 12.67
C TYR A 217 11.59 -19.42 11.60
N ILE A 218 11.57 -18.47 10.65
CA ILE A 218 12.64 -18.32 9.65
C ILE A 218 13.99 -18.12 10.33
N ILE A 219 14.08 -17.19 11.29
CA ILE A 219 15.33 -16.92 12.01
C ILE A 219 15.79 -18.16 12.77
N LYS A 220 14.90 -18.85 13.48
CA LYS A 220 15.22 -20.10 14.17
C LYS A 220 15.80 -21.16 13.21
N THR A 221 15.18 -21.35 12.05
CA THR A 221 15.69 -22.28 11.03
C THR A 221 17.06 -21.86 10.49
N ILE A 222 17.25 -20.57 10.19
CA ILE A 222 18.52 -20.05 9.68
C ILE A 222 19.66 -20.22 10.69
N LEU A 223 19.39 -19.99 11.98
CA LEU A 223 20.39 -20.17 13.04
C LEU A 223 20.86 -21.62 13.12
N GLY A 224 19.98 -22.59 12.83
CA GLY A 224 20.30 -24.02 12.77
C GLY A 224 21.10 -24.46 11.55
N PHE A 225 21.30 -23.62 10.53
CA PHE A 225 22.16 -23.98 9.40
C PHE A 225 23.63 -24.09 9.82
N SER A 226 24.33 -25.11 9.34
CA SER A 226 25.76 -25.31 9.61
C SER A 226 26.66 -24.41 8.76
N SER A 227 26.24 -24.07 7.53
CA SER A 227 27.04 -23.25 6.61
C SER A 227 26.69 -21.77 6.65
N SER A 228 27.71 -20.92 6.85
CA SER A 228 27.61 -19.46 6.74
C SER A 228 27.12 -19.00 5.36
N GLN A 229 27.39 -19.77 4.30
CA GLN A 229 26.93 -19.46 2.94
C GLN A 229 25.42 -19.68 2.79
N GLN A 230 24.88 -20.74 3.40
CA GLN A 230 23.43 -20.99 3.46
C GLN A 230 22.71 -19.89 4.25
N LYS A 231 23.28 -19.47 5.39
CA LYS A 231 22.75 -18.34 6.19
C LYS A 231 22.68 -17.06 5.38
N LYS A 232 23.79 -16.68 4.72
CA LYS A 232 23.86 -15.47 3.88
C LYS A 232 22.84 -15.50 2.74
N LYS A 233 22.65 -16.64 2.09
CA LYS A 233 21.64 -16.82 1.03
C LYS A 233 20.21 -16.63 1.55
N ALA A 234 19.88 -17.21 2.70
CA ALA A 234 18.55 -17.09 3.30
C ALA A 234 18.24 -15.65 3.72
N PHE A 235 19.15 -14.98 4.44
CA PHE A 235 18.99 -13.57 4.81
C PHE A 235 18.84 -12.65 3.60
N SER A 236 19.66 -12.85 2.57
CA SER A 236 19.55 -12.07 1.33
C SER A 236 18.18 -12.21 0.67
N THR A 237 17.58 -13.40 0.74
CA THR A 237 16.28 -13.72 0.13
C THR A 237 15.10 -13.06 0.85
N CYS A 238 15.22 -12.85 2.15
CA CYS A 238 14.19 -12.23 2.99
C CYS A 238 14.35 -10.73 3.18
N SER A 239 15.54 -10.18 2.91
CA SER A 239 15.90 -8.80 3.24
C SER A 239 15.02 -7.76 2.56
N SER A 240 14.69 -7.94 1.28
CA SER A 240 13.82 -7.01 0.54
C SER A 240 12.43 -6.93 1.17
N HIS A 241 11.83 -8.09 1.41
CA HIS A 241 10.52 -8.19 2.04
C HIS A 241 10.52 -7.58 3.45
N MET A 242 11.58 -7.78 4.24
CA MET A 242 11.69 -7.15 5.56
C MET A 242 11.80 -5.64 5.52
N ILE A 243 12.53 -5.08 4.55
CA ILE A 243 12.59 -3.63 4.39
C ILE A 243 11.19 -3.06 4.10
N VAL A 244 10.45 -3.68 3.16
CA VAL A 244 9.09 -3.23 2.82
C VAL A 244 8.17 -3.33 4.03
N VAL A 245 8.14 -4.48 4.71
CA VAL A 245 7.35 -4.66 5.94
C VAL A 245 7.71 -3.60 6.99
N SER A 246 9.00 -3.36 7.24
CA SER A 246 9.41 -2.37 8.25
C SER A 246 8.97 -0.96 7.90
N ILE A 247 9.03 -0.58 6.62
CA ILE A 247 8.55 0.73 6.15
C ILE A 247 7.02 0.81 6.31
N THR A 248 6.26 -0.16 5.82
CA THR A 248 4.79 -0.13 5.84
C THR A 248 4.24 -0.17 7.27
N TYR A 249 4.63 -1.15 8.08
CA TYR A 249 4.13 -1.26 9.46
C TYR A 249 4.69 -0.16 10.37
N GLY A 250 5.97 0.20 10.22
CA GLY A 250 6.59 1.26 11.02
C GLY A 250 5.91 2.61 10.80
N SER A 251 5.56 2.93 9.55
CA SER A 251 4.82 4.15 9.21
C SER A 251 3.44 4.18 9.85
N CYS A 252 2.70 3.07 9.78
CA CYS A 252 1.35 3.00 10.34
C CYS A 252 1.34 3.01 11.87
N ILE A 253 2.24 2.28 12.53
CA ILE A 253 2.36 2.30 14.00
C ILE A 253 2.68 3.72 14.50
N PHE A 254 3.54 4.45 13.78
CA PHE A 254 3.91 5.82 14.15
C PHE A 254 2.71 6.79 14.12
N ILE A 255 1.76 6.61 13.19
CA ILE A 255 0.52 7.39 13.14
C ILE A 255 -0.32 7.20 14.41
N TYR A 256 -0.40 5.98 14.94
CA TYR A 256 -1.30 5.65 16.06
C TYR A 256 -0.73 5.91 17.46
N ILE A 257 0.59 6.07 17.63
CA ILE A 257 1.23 6.18 18.96
C ILE A 257 1.29 7.64 19.50
N LYS A 258 1.00 8.68 18.71
CA LYS A 258 1.27 10.08 19.09
C LYS A 258 0.03 10.82 19.67
N PRO A 259 0.16 11.63 20.76
CA PRO A 259 -0.98 12.04 21.60
C PRO A 259 -1.39 13.54 21.50
N SER A 260 -1.04 14.28 20.44
CA SER A 260 -1.31 15.73 20.34
C SER A 260 -2.08 16.10 19.08
N ALA A 261 -3.29 16.64 19.23
CA ALA A 261 -4.22 16.93 18.13
C ALA A 261 -3.68 17.91 17.05
N LYS A 262 -2.74 18.81 17.38
CA LYS A 262 -2.11 19.73 16.40
C LYS A 262 -0.88 19.13 15.72
N GLU A 263 -0.09 18.32 16.42
CA GLU A 263 1.03 17.59 15.79
C GLU A 263 0.51 16.43 14.92
N GLU A 264 -0.64 15.84 15.28
CA GLU A 264 -1.32 14.75 14.58
C GLU A 264 -1.57 15.08 13.10
N VAL A 265 -2.11 16.25 12.77
CA VAL A 265 -2.49 16.56 11.37
C VAL A 265 -1.28 16.74 10.46
N ALA A 266 -0.25 17.48 10.91
CA ALA A 266 0.96 17.71 10.11
C ALA A 266 1.79 16.43 9.93
N ILE A 267 1.89 15.62 11.00
CA ILE A 267 2.58 14.32 10.96
C ILE A 267 1.81 13.35 10.07
N ASN A 268 0.47 13.28 10.18
CA ASN A 268 -0.35 12.41 9.33
C ASN A 268 -0.17 12.76 7.86
N LYS A 269 -0.19 14.04 7.48
CA LYS A 269 0.12 14.45 6.09
C LYS A 269 1.50 13.97 5.62
N GLY A 270 2.53 14.10 6.47
CA GLY A 270 3.89 13.64 6.16
C GLY A 270 4.00 12.13 6.01
N VAL A 271 3.37 11.36 6.91
CA VAL A 271 3.33 9.90 6.81
C VAL A 271 2.49 9.46 5.62
N THR A 272 1.39 10.13 5.30
CA THR A 272 0.61 9.86 4.09
C THR A 272 1.46 10.11 2.84
N VAL A 273 2.31 11.14 2.78
CA VAL A 273 3.27 11.29 1.66
C VAL A 273 4.26 10.13 1.61
N LEU A 274 4.77 9.69 2.76
CA LEU A 274 5.67 8.54 2.86
C LEU A 274 5.01 7.26 2.32
N THR A 275 3.77 6.96 2.71
CA THR A 275 3.07 5.72 2.35
C THR A 275 2.43 5.77 0.96
N THR A 276 1.97 6.92 0.49
CA THR A 276 1.30 7.04 -0.82
C THR A 276 2.25 7.33 -1.97
N SER A 277 3.44 7.89 -1.71
CA SER A 277 4.38 8.31 -2.76
C SER A 277 5.74 7.65 -2.63
N ILE A 278 6.39 7.76 -1.46
CA ILE A 278 7.78 7.33 -1.30
C ILE A 278 7.89 5.80 -1.25
N ALA A 279 7.10 5.14 -0.41
CA ALA A 279 7.15 3.68 -0.27
C ALA A 279 6.80 2.96 -1.59
N PRO A 280 5.72 3.31 -2.30
CA PRO A 280 5.40 2.69 -3.59
C PRO A 280 6.44 2.94 -4.66
N MET A 281 7.10 4.10 -4.64
CA MET A 281 8.22 4.38 -5.54
C MET A 281 9.44 3.51 -5.21
N LEU A 282 9.77 3.28 -3.93
CA LEU A 282 10.91 2.47 -3.50
C LEU A 282 10.67 0.96 -3.67
N ASN A 283 9.43 0.50 -3.52
CA ASN A 283 9.05 -0.92 -3.52
C ASN A 283 9.58 -1.67 -4.76
N PRO A 284 9.42 -1.15 -6.00
CA PRO A 284 9.99 -1.79 -7.17
C PRO A 284 11.50 -1.97 -7.09
N PHE A 285 12.25 -0.97 -6.65
CA PHE A 285 13.71 -1.05 -6.53
C PHE A 285 14.14 -2.04 -5.45
N ILE A 286 13.43 -2.07 -4.32
CA ILE A 286 13.69 -3.00 -3.21
C ILE A 286 13.50 -4.45 -3.67
N TYR A 287 12.43 -4.73 -4.46
CA TYR A 287 12.15 -6.08 -4.96
C TYR A 287 12.95 -6.46 -6.22
N THR A 288 13.32 -5.51 -7.09
CA THR A 288 13.96 -5.78 -8.39
C THR A 288 15.49 -5.67 -8.35
N LEU A 289 16.05 -4.56 -7.84
CA LEU A 289 17.49 -4.29 -7.93
C LEU A 289 18.33 -5.23 -7.05
N ARG A 290 17.76 -5.70 -5.95
CA ARG A 290 18.41 -6.68 -5.05
C ARG A 290 18.17 -8.13 -5.46
N ASN A 291 17.17 -8.41 -6.29
CA ASN A 291 16.86 -9.76 -6.72
C ASN A 291 17.60 -10.11 -8.00
N LYS A 292 18.60 -10.99 -7.90
CA LYS A 292 19.41 -11.45 -9.03
C LYS A 292 18.57 -12.04 -10.17
N GLN A 293 17.49 -12.76 -9.85
CA GLN A 293 16.61 -13.36 -10.86
C GLN A 293 15.85 -12.30 -11.64
N VAL A 294 15.33 -11.27 -10.95
CA VAL A 294 14.61 -10.16 -11.60
C VAL A 294 15.56 -9.30 -12.43
N LYS A 295 16.77 -9.02 -11.92
CA LYS A 295 17.80 -8.31 -12.68
C LYS A 295 18.22 -9.06 -13.95
N GLN A 296 18.33 -10.38 -13.87
CA GLN A 296 18.64 -11.22 -15.03
C GLN A 296 17.48 -11.21 -16.03
N ALA A 297 16.24 -11.43 -15.58
CA ALA A 297 15.04 -11.36 -16.41
C ALA A 297 14.90 -10.01 -17.13
N PHE A 298 15.22 -8.91 -16.43
CA PHE A 298 15.24 -7.56 -17.00
C PHE A 298 16.29 -7.41 -18.11
N ASN A 299 17.53 -7.85 -17.86
CA ASN A 299 18.59 -7.83 -18.86
C ASN A 299 18.25 -8.69 -20.08
N ASP A 300 17.67 -9.87 -19.87
CA ASP A 300 17.28 -10.78 -20.95
C ASP A 300 16.11 -10.22 -21.76
N SER A 301 15.18 -9.53 -21.12
CA SER A 301 14.08 -8.82 -21.80
C SER A 301 14.59 -7.65 -22.64
N ILE A 302 15.53 -6.83 -22.12
CA ILE A 302 16.16 -5.75 -22.89
C ILE A 302 16.89 -6.32 -24.11
N LYS A 303 17.68 -7.39 -23.93
CA LYS A 303 18.38 -8.05 -25.06
C LYS A 303 17.38 -8.50 -26.13
N LYS A 304 16.27 -9.13 -25.74
CA LYS A 304 15.21 -9.54 -26.68
C LYS A 304 14.61 -8.35 -27.43
N ILE A 305 14.29 -7.25 -26.73
CA ILE A 305 13.74 -6.03 -27.35
C ILE A 305 14.74 -5.42 -28.34
N LEU A 306 16.02 -5.32 -27.96
CA LEU A 306 17.08 -4.80 -28.84
C LEU A 306 17.32 -5.68 -30.08
N ILE A 307 17.17 -7.00 -29.95
CA ILE A 307 17.24 -7.92 -31.09
C ILE A 307 16.03 -7.73 -32.02
N PHE A 308 14.83 -7.63 -31.46
CA PHE A 308 13.61 -7.37 -32.24
C PHE A 308 13.59 -6.00 -32.92
N SER A 309 14.20 -4.98 -32.32
CA SER A 309 14.34 -3.64 -32.92
C SER A 309 15.38 -3.56 -34.04
N ARG A 310 16.17 -4.62 -34.25
CA ARG A 310 17.26 -4.67 -35.24
C ARG A 310 16.91 -5.54 -36.46
N ASN A 311 15.77 -6.23 -36.43
CA ASN A 311 15.14 -6.91 -37.56
C ASN A 311 14.02 -6.03 -38.13
#